data_AF-A0A380FB20-F1
#
_entry.id   AF-A0A380FB20-F1
#
_cell.length_a   1.000
_cell.length_b   1.000
_cell.length_c   1.000
_cell.angle_alpha   90.00
_cell.angle_beta   90.00
_cell.angle_gamma   90.00
#
_symmetry.space_group_name_H-M   'P 1'
#
loop_
_entity.id
_entity.type
_entity.pdbx_description
1 polymer ?
#
loop_
_entity_poly.entity_id
_entity_poly.type
_entity_poly.pdbx_seq_one_letter_code
_entity_poly.pdbx_strand_id
1 'polypeptide(L)'
;MFIYLLSVFSKPVYADSYASMTELMNDTEQGIDWNLSYDKRFGNTIIAAVHGGNIEPGTTEVSKLIANNGFYNYYSFEGIRTTNNGELHVTSTNYDEPTILDMQQQMTKSVMIHGASGSDSVVYIGGKDEPLKSSIKKQLELRGFNVQPTPRYLEGDSDANIANRNAKNAGVQLELSLGLRAFIFLIMGI
;
A
#
# COMPACT_ATOMS: atom_id res chain seq x y z
N MET A 1 14.78 3.77 38.39
CA MET A 1 14.21 2.65 37.62
C MET A 1 12.88 3.13 37.05
N PHE A 2 12.91 3.72 35.85
CA PHE A 2 11.71 4.24 35.18
C PHE A 2 11.11 3.12 34.33
N ILE A 3 9.93 2.64 34.74
CA ILE A 3 9.16 1.67 33.96
C ILE A 3 8.43 2.48 32.88
N TYR A 4 8.89 2.37 31.63
CA TYR A 4 8.10 2.80 30.47
C TYR A 4 6.94 1.81 30.32
N LEU A 5 5.74 2.25 30.69
CA LEU A 5 4.52 1.56 30.37
C LEU A 5 4.25 1.77 28.87
N LEU A 6 4.65 0.80 28.04
CA LEU A 6 4.23 0.72 26.65
C LEU A 6 2.71 0.46 26.65
N SER A 7 1.94 1.53 26.54
CA SER A 7 0.50 1.45 26.30
C SER A 7 0.29 0.84 24.92
N VAL A 8 -0.13 -0.42 24.89
CA VAL A 8 -0.64 -1.07 23.68
C VAL A 8 -2.02 -0.48 23.41
N PHE A 9 -2.07 0.69 22.77
CA PHE A 9 -3.30 1.22 22.22
C PHE A 9 -3.58 0.48 20.91
N SER A 10 -4.50 -0.49 20.95
CA SER A 10 -5.24 -0.87 19.75
C SER A 10 -6.02 0.37 19.30
N LYS A 11 -5.57 1.03 18.22
CA LYS A 11 -6.33 2.13 17.60
C LYS A 11 -7.72 1.62 17.21
N PRO A 12 -8.80 2.39 17.43
CA PRO A 12 -10.09 2.09 16.84
C PRO A 12 -9.93 2.07 15.31
N VAL A 13 -10.52 1.08 14.65
CA VAL A 13 -10.74 1.14 13.20
C VAL A 13 -11.80 2.22 12.99
N TYR A 14 -11.36 3.46 12.81
CA TYR A 14 -12.26 4.53 12.38
C TYR A 14 -12.66 4.25 10.94
N ALA A 15 -13.94 4.46 10.64
CA ALA A 15 -14.36 4.57 9.25
C ALA A 15 -13.55 5.66 8.56
N ASP A 16 -13.28 5.48 7.27
CA ASP A 16 -12.62 6.49 6.46
C ASP A 16 -13.35 7.84 6.57
N SER A 17 -12.59 8.93 6.57
CA SER A 17 -13.17 10.27 6.64
C SER A 17 -13.88 10.67 5.34
N TYR A 18 -13.53 10.00 4.24
CA TYR A 18 -14.09 10.22 2.92
C TYR A 18 -14.62 8.90 2.34
N ALA A 19 -15.74 8.95 1.65
CA ALA A 19 -16.35 7.77 1.02
C ALA A 19 -15.63 7.37 -0.28
N SER A 20 -14.90 8.28 -0.92
CA SER A 20 -14.07 8.02 -2.10
C SER A 20 -12.91 9.01 -2.26
N MET A 21 -11.97 8.73 -3.17
CA MET A 21 -10.89 9.66 -3.52
C MET A 21 -11.42 10.91 -4.22
N THR A 22 -12.49 10.80 -5.01
CA THR A 22 -13.18 11.96 -5.60
C THR A 22 -13.64 12.93 -4.51
N GLU A 23 -14.25 12.43 -3.42
CA GLU A 23 -14.67 13.27 -2.30
C GLU A 23 -13.47 13.90 -1.59
N LEU A 24 -12.45 13.08 -1.27
CA LEU A 24 -11.21 13.53 -0.63
C LEU A 24 -10.55 14.66 -1.42
N MET A 25 -10.35 14.48 -2.72
CA MET A 25 -9.66 15.47 -3.57
C MET A 25 -10.47 16.75 -3.80
N ASN A 26 -11.80 16.72 -3.61
CA ASN A 26 -12.62 17.92 -3.65
C ASN A 26 -12.55 18.74 -2.36
N ASP A 27 -12.30 18.10 -1.22
CA ASP A 27 -12.24 18.73 0.11
C ASP A 27 -10.82 19.11 0.55
N THR A 28 -9.80 18.63 -0.16
CA THR A 28 -8.37 18.81 0.19
C THR A 28 -7.56 19.38 -0.99
N GLU A 29 -6.36 19.86 -0.72
CA GLU A 29 -5.52 20.56 -1.71
C GLU A 29 -4.20 19.82 -2.00
N GLN A 30 -3.94 19.54 -3.28
CA GLN A 30 -2.65 19.00 -3.73
C GLN A 30 -1.50 19.96 -3.41
N GLY A 31 -0.37 19.43 -2.95
CA GLY A 31 0.79 20.22 -2.54
C GLY A 31 0.70 20.78 -1.12
N ILE A 32 -0.48 20.66 -0.47
CA ILE A 32 -0.67 20.99 0.96
C ILE A 32 -0.98 19.72 1.75
N ASP A 33 -1.99 18.97 1.33
CA ASP A 33 -2.48 17.79 2.03
C ASP A 33 -1.86 16.51 1.48
N TRP A 34 -1.74 16.43 0.15
CA TRP A 34 -1.25 15.26 -0.55
C TRP A 34 -0.47 15.62 -1.82
N ASN A 35 0.30 14.66 -2.34
CA ASN A 35 0.92 14.71 -3.66
C ASN A 35 0.69 13.41 -4.42
N LEU A 36 0.76 13.48 -5.76
CA LEU A 36 0.87 12.29 -6.61
C LEU A 36 2.30 12.14 -7.10
N SER A 37 2.83 10.93 -7.01
CA SER A 37 4.15 10.57 -7.52
C SER A 37 4.00 9.32 -8.38
N TYR A 38 4.31 9.40 -9.68
CA TYR A 38 4.14 8.27 -10.58
C TYR A 38 5.13 8.30 -11.75
N ASP A 39 5.53 7.12 -12.24
CA ASP A 39 6.33 6.95 -13.45
C ASP A 39 5.59 6.02 -14.41
N LYS A 40 5.46 6.45 -15.67
CA LYS A 40 5.06 5.57 -16.77
C LYS A 40 6.31 5.02 -17.46
N ARG A 41 6.44 3.69 -17.51
CA ARG A 41 7.56 2.96 -18.12
C ARG A 41 7.05 1.90 -19.08
N PHE A 42 7.92 1.43 -19.96
CA PHE A 42 7.56 0.33 -20.86
C PHE A 42 7.28 -0.96 -20.07
N GLY A 43 6.22 -1.67 -20.44
CA GLY A 43 5.82 -2.94 -19.84
C GLY A 43 4.40 -2.90 -19.26
N ASN A 44 3.99 -4.02 -18.69
CA ASN A 44 2.61 -4.30 -18.26
C ASN A 44 2.50 -4.58 -16.75
N THR A 45 3.46 -4.09 -15.98
CA THR A 45 3.54 -4.26 -14.52
C THR A 45 3.56 -2.88 -13.85
N ILE A 46 2.77 -2.73 -12.80
CA ILE A 46 2.75 -1.55 -11.93
C ILE A 46 2.95 -1.96 -10.47
N ILE A 47 3.76 -1.18 -9.77
CA ILE A 47 3.89 -1.21 -8.30
C ILE A 47 3.32 0.09 -7.77
N ALA A 48 2.41 0.02 -6.81
CA ALA A 48 1.74 1.22 -6.33
C ALA A 48 1.50 1.24 -4.83
N ALA A 49 1.54 2.42 -4.23
CA ALA A 49 1.10 2.69 -2.86
C ALA A 49 -0.07 3.68 -2.89
N VAL A 50 -1.29 3.18 -2.76
CA VAL A 50 -2.49 4.05 -2.72
C VAL A 50 -2.64 4.77 -1.37
N HIS A 51 -1.88 4.36 -0.37
CA HIS A 51 -1.78 4.98 0.95
C HIS A 51 -0.34 5.38 1.27
N GLY A 52 0.29 6.07 0.33
CA GLY A 52 1.67 6.55 0.42
C GLY A 52 1.89 7.71 1.38
N GLY A 53 3.15 8.16 1.44
CA GLY A 53 3.61 9.22 2.31
C GLY A 53 3.34 8.87 3.78
N ASN A 54 2.73 9.82 4.49
CA ASN A 54 2.43 9.68 5.91
C ASN A 54 1.10 8.96 6.22
N ILE A 55 0.36 8.47 5.20
CA ILE A 55 -0.88 7.71 5.42
C ILE A 55 -0.52 6.34 6.00
N GLU A 56 0.28 5.55 5.27
CA GLU A 56 0.91 4.32 5.74
C GLU A 56 2.43 4.41 5.56
N PRO A 57 3.15 5.01 6.52
CA PRO A 57 4.57 5.36 6.36
C PRO A 57 5.44 4.21 5.86
N GLY A 58 6.19 4.42 4.76
CA GLY A 58 7.12 3.44 4.18
C GLY A 58 6.64 2.76 2.92
N THR A 59 5.35 2.84 2.60
CA THR A 59 4.79 2.22 1.39
C THR A 59 5.29 2.92 0.12
N THR A 60 5.45 4.24 0.14
CA THR A 60 6.00 5.03 -0.97
C THR A 60 7.43 4.61 -1.31
N GLU A 61 8.31 4.55 -0.32
CA GLU A 61 9.73 4.25 -0.49
C GLU A 61 9.92 2.81 -0.94
N VAL A 62 9.21 1.86 -0.32
CA VAL A 62 9.21 0.45 -0.73
C VAL A 62 8.71 0.31 -2.17
N SER A 63 7.59 0.93 -2.51
CA SER A 63 7.01 0.86 -3.86
C SER A 63 7.96 1.44 -4.91
N LYS A 64 8.58 2.59 -4.62
CA LYS A 64 9.51 3.24 -5.54
C LYS A 64 10.77 2.40 -5.72
N LEU A 65 11.30 1.81 -4.65
CA LEU A 65 12.47 0.93 -4.71
C LEU A 65 12.21 -0.32 -5.56
N ILE A 66 11.07 -0.98 -5.36
CA ILE A 66 10.68 -2.16 -6.17
C ILE A 66 10.51 -1.75 -7.64
N ALA A 67 9.79 -0.65 -7.91
CA ALA A 67 9.58 -0.18 -9.27
C ALA A 67 10.90 0.21 -9.97
N ASN A 68 11.81 0.85 -9.26
CA ASN A 68 13.14 1.21 -9.76
C ASN A 68 13.96 -0.04 -10.12
N ASN A 69 14.08 -0.99 -9.19
CA ASN A 69 14.87 -2.19 -9.39
C ASN A 69 14.31 -3.09 -10.51
N GLY A 70 12.98 -3.14 -10.63
CA GLY A 70 12.30 -3.95 -11.66
C GLY A 70 12.04 -3.24 -12.98
N PHE A 71 12.38 -1.94 -13.08
CA PHE A 71 11.99 -1.08 -14.21
C PHE A 71 10.47 -1.07 -14.48
N TYR A 72 9.64 -1.13 -13.44
CA TYR A 72 8.19 -1.17 -13.53
C TYR A 72 7.54 0.22 -13.53
N ASN A 73 6.28 0.28 -13.97
CA ASN A 73 5.45 1.46 -13.73
C ASN A 73 5.27 1.66 -12.22
N TYR A 74 5.14 2.92 -11.80
CA TYR A 74 5.09 3.31 -10.40
C TYR A 74 3.96 4.29 -10.16
N TYR A 75 3.29 4.19 -9.00
CA TYR A 75 2.35 5.18 -8.51
C TYR A 75 2.38 5.27 -6.98
N SER A 76 2.19 6.46 -6.43
CA SER A 76 1.95 6.69 -5.02
C SER A 76 1.05 7.90 -4.82
N PHE A 77 0.01 7.75 -4.00
CA PHE A 77 -0.74 8.87 -3.44
C PHE A 77 -0.16 9.17 -2.06
N GLU A 78 0.47 10.32 -1.89
CA GLU A 78 1.31 10.61 -0.72
C GLU A 78 0.62 11.62 0.18
N GLY A 79 0.20 11.22 1.39
CA GLY A 79 -0.20 12.19 2.42
C GLY A 79 1.03 12.94 2.93
N ILE A 80 1.04 14.27 2.85
CA ILE A 80 2.19 15.11 3.18
C ILE A 80 1.94 16.05 4.38
N ARG A 81 0.78 15.92 5.05
CA ARG A 81 0.48 16.69 6.26
C ARG A 81 1.50 16.36 7.35
N THR A 82 1.73 17.30 8.26
CA THR A 82 2.55 17.08 9.46
C THR A 82 1.85 16.18 10.49
N THR A 83 0.51 16.19 10.51
CA THR A 83 -0.33 15.39 11.41
C THR A 83 -1.59 14.92 10.69
N ASN A 84 -2.31 13.95 11.26
CA ASN A 84 -3.64 13.52 10.82
C ASN A 84 -3.74 12.98 9.38
N ASN A 85 -2.65 12.45 8.81
CA ASN A 85 -2.69 11.80 7.49
C ASN A 85 -3.61 10.57 7.43
N GLY A 86 -3.97 9.98 8.57
CA GLY A 86 -4.97 8.90 8.61
C GLY A 86 -6.35 9.34 8.10
N GLU A 87 -6.66 10.64 8.13
CA GLU A 87 -7.90 11.17 7.54
C GLU A 87 -7.89 11.13 6.01
N LEU A 88 -6.70 11.05 5.39
CA LEU A 88 -6.54 10.92 3.94
C LEU A 88 -6.62 9.46 3.45
N HIS A 89 -6.87 8.51 4.36
CA HIS A 89 -7.06 7.11 3.98
C HIS A 89 -8.46 6.92 3.38
N VAL A 90 -8.51 6.34 2.18
CA VAL A 90 -9.73 5.83 1.55
C VAL A 90 -9.50 4.35 1.23
N THR A 91 -10.39 3.49 1.69
CA THR A 91 -10.29 2.04 1.53
C THR A 91 -10.15 1.64 0.06
N SER A 92 -9.36 0.60 -0.19
CA SER A 92 -9.08 0.08 -1.53
C SER A 92 -10.32 -0.24 -2.36
N THR A 93 -11.46 -0.59 -1.73
CA THR A 93 -12.71 -0.89 -2.45
C THR A 93 -13.47 0.34 -2.94
N ASN A 94 -13.12 1.53 -2.44
CA ASN A 94 -13.75 2.79 -2.80
C ASN A 94 -12.76 3.74 -3.49
N TYR A 95 -11.58 3.24 -3.85
CA TYR A 95 -10.49 4.05 -4.35
C TYR A 95 -10.69 4.38 -5.84
N ASP A 96 -11.18 5.60 -6.12
CA ASP A 96 -11.59 6.07 -7.45
C ASP A 96 -10.69 7.19 -8.02
N GLU A 97 -9.43 7.30 -7.56
CA GLU A 97 -8.49 8.29 -8.10
C GLU A 97 -8.19 8.01 -9.59
N PRO A 98 -8.39 8.98 -10.49
CA PRO A 98 -8.43 8.73 -11.94
C PRO A 98 -7.07 8.31 -12.52
N THR A 99 -5.95 8.80 -11.98
CA THR A 99 -4.61 8.51 -12.51
C THR A 99 -4.24 7.04 -12.34
N ILE A 100 -4.38 6.47 -11.15
CA ILE A 100 -4.10 5.03 -10.94
C ILE A 100 -5.08 4.14 -11.71
N LEU A 101 -6.35 4.56 -11.83
CA LEU A 101 -7.34 3.81 -12.61
C LEU A 101 -6.98 3.77 -14.10
N ASP A 102 -6.56 4.89 -14.69
CA ASP A 102 -6.07 4.94 -16.08
C ASP A 102 -4.84 4.06 -16.26
N MET A 103 -3.85 4.18 -15.36
CA MET A 103 -2.63 3.39 -15.44
C MET A 103 -2.91 1.88 -15.39
N GLN A 104 -3.79 1.43 -14.50
CA GLN A 104 -4.08 0.01 -14.33
C GLN A 104 -4.73 -0.66 -15.53
N GLN A 105 -5.50 0.07 -16.35
CA GLN A 105 -6.15 -0.49 -17.54
C GLN A 105 -5.15 -1.06 -18.57
N GLN A 106 -3.89 -0.61 -18.52
CA GLN A 106 -2.82 -1.08 -19.41
C GLN A 106 -1.93 -2.16 -18.77
N MET A 107 -2.15 -2.48 -17.50
CA MET A 107 -1.30 -3.38 -16.72
C MET A 107 -1.94 -4.75 -16.60
N THR A 108 -1.15 -5.80 -16.84
CA THR A 108 -1.58 -7.18 -16.62
C THR A 108 -1.09 -7.77 -15.31
N LYS A 109 -0.27 -7.00 -14.58
CA LYS A 109 0.23 -7.30 -13.24
C LYS A 109 0.22 -6.01 -12.44
N SER A 110 -0.43 -6.01 -11.29
CA SER A 110 -0.42 -4.92 -10.32
C SER A 110 -0.06 -5.48 -8.95
N VAL A 111 0.81 -4.77 -8.24
CA VAL A 111 1.13 -5.06 -6.84
C VAL A 111 0.90 -3.77 -6.05
N MET A 112 -0.12 -3.78 -5.19
CA MET A 112 -0.41 -2.69 -4.25
C MET A 112 0.33 -2.93 -2.94
N ILE A 113 1.11 -1.95 -2.49
CA ILE A 113 1.85 -1.99 -1.24
C ILE A 113 1.10 -1.16 -0.21
N HIS A 114 0.74 -1.80 0.89
CA HIS A 114 0.01 -1.24 2.02
C HIS A 114 0.76 -1.46 3.34
N GLY A 115 0.34 -0.73 4.36
CA GLY A 115 0.82 -0.82 5.72
C GLY A 115 -0.22 -1.44 6.64
N ALA A 116 0.09 -2.59 7.22
CA ALA A 116 -0.68 -3.17 8.31
C ALA A 116 -0.21 -2.64 9.67
N SER A 117 -1.12 -2.69 10.65
CA SER A 117 -0.78 -2.56 12.07
C SER A 117 -0.02 -3.81 12.57
N GLY A 118 0.68 -3.68 13.70
CA GLY A 118 1.39 -4.78 14.37
C GLY A 118 2.89 -4.53 14.51
N SER A 119 3.46 -4.92 15.65
CA SER A 119 4.87 -4.71 15.99
C SER A 119 5.80 -5.79 15.46
N ASP A 120 5.27 -6.97 15.13
CA ASP A 120 6.06 -8.06 14.56
C ASP A 120 6.38 -7.76 13.09
N SER A 121 7.54 -8.21 12.61
CA SER A 121 7.90 -8.12 11.20
C SER A 121 7.18 -9.21 10.40
N VAL A 122 6.04 -8.85 9.82
CA VAL A 122 5.14 -9.73 9.05
C VAL A 122 4.78 -9.10 7.70
N VAL A 123 4.65 -9.96 6.68
CA VAL A 123 3.99 -9.66 5.40
C VAL A 123 2.71 -10.49 5.28
N TYR A 124 1.58 -9.85 4.96
CA TYR A 124 0.39 -10.55 4.47
C TYR A 124 0.22 -10.34 2.97
N ILE A 125 -0.35 -11.33 2.28
CA ILE A 125 -0.47 -11.34 0.82
C ILE A 125 -1.91 -11.65 0.44
N GLY A 126 -2.55 -10.69 -0.21
CA GLY A 126 -3.92 -10.76 -0.70
C GLY A 126 -4.00 -10.48 -2.22
N GLY A 127 -5.22 -10.33 -2.72
CA GLY A 127 -5.52 -10.11 -4.14
C GLY A 127 -5.94 -11.39 -4.88
N LYS A 128 -6.35 -11.24 -6.14
CA LYS A 128 -6.90 -12.34 -6.96
C LYS A 128 -5.90 -13.04 -7.88
N ASP A 129 -4.70 -12.49 -8.09
CA ASP A 129 -3.68 -13.13 -8.97
C ASP A 129 -2.93 -14.24 -8.22
N GLU A 130 -3.53 -15.42 -8.10
CA GLU A 130 -2.97 -16.58 -7.39
C GLU A 130 -1.56 -16.98 -7.85
N PRO A 131 -1.26 -17.06 -9.17
CA PRO A 131 0.11 -17.33 -9.63
C PRO A 131 1.12 -16.27 -9.17
N LEU A 132 0.77 -14.97 -9.24
CA LEU A 132 1.66 -13.90 -8.81
C LEU A 132 1.84 -13.89 -7.29
N LYS A 133 0.76 -14.06 -6.51
CA LYS A 133 0.82 -14.20 -5.04
C LYS A 133 1.77 -15.33 -4.63
N SER A 134 1.63 -16.50 -5.25
CA SER A 134 2.46 -17.67 -4.97
C SER A 134 3.94 -17.43 -5.29
N SER A 135 4.22 -16.75 -6.41
CA SER A 135 5.58 -16.41 -6.81
C SER A 135 6.24 -15.42 -5.83
N ILE A 136 5.51 -14.35 -5.47
CA ILE A 136 6.00 -13.34 -4.51
C ILE A 136 6.22 -13.97 -3.14
N LYS A 137 5.25 -14.73 -2.63
CA LYS A 137 5.35 -15.45 -1.35
C LYS A 137 6.63 -16.29 -1.29
N LYS A 138 6.84 -17.13 -2.31
CA LYS A 138 8.02 -18.00 -2.39
C LYS A 138 9.32 -17.19 -2.35
N GLN A 139 9.41 -16.09 -3.09
CA GLN A 139 10.63 -15.26 -3.09
C GLN A 139 10.87 -14.56 -1.75
N LEU A 140 9.81 -14.08 -1.09
CA LEU A 140 9.91 -13.48 0.24
C LEU A 140 10.38 -14.49 1.29
N GLU A 141 9.78 -15.69 1.32
CA GLU A 141 10.17 -16.76 2.25
C GLU A 141 11.62 -17.21 2.02
N LEU A 142 12.05 -17.34 0.75
CA LEU A 142 13.45 -17.66 0.41
C LEU A 142 14.46 -16.59 0.86
N ARG A 143 13.99 -15.36 1.11
CA ARG A 143 14.80 -14.26 1.63
C ARG A 143 14.64 -14.06 3.14
N GLY A 144 13.93 -14.96 3.82
CA GLY A 144 13.77 -14.94 5.27
C GLY A 144 12.68 -13.99 5.77
N PHE A 145 11.83 -13.45 4.89
CA PHE A 145 10.66 -12.69 5.34
C PHE A 145 9.62 -13.64 5.94
N ASN A 146 9.03 -13.23 7.06
CA ASN A 146 7.93 -13.92 7.71
C ASN A 146 6.62 -13.58 7.00
N VAL A 147 6.18 -14.46 6.09
CA VAL A 147 4.89 -14.36 5.41
C VAL A 147 3.85 -15.17 6.18
N GLN A 148 2.82 -14.52 6.70
CA GLN A 148 1.78 -15.18 7.51
C GLN A 148 0.47 -15.34 6.74
N PRO A 149 -0.44 -16.22 7.20
CA PRO A 149 -1.81 -16.28 6.68
C PRO A 149 -2.48 -14.90 6.75
N THR A 150 -3.09 -14.49 5.64
CA THR A 150 -3.75 -13.18 5.54
C THR A 150 -5.05 -13.19 6.35
N PRO A 151 -5.26 -12.25 7.28
CA PRO A 151 -6.55 -12.09 7.95
C PRO A 151 -7.66 -11.74 6.96
N ARG A 152 -8.91 -12.15 7.23
CA ARG A 152 -10.03 -11.95 6.30
C ARG A 152 -10.22 -10.50 5.84
N TYR A 153 -9.97 -9.53 6.72
CA TYR A 153 -10.12 -8.10 6.42
C TYR A 153 -8.98 -7.53 5.54
N LEU A 154 -7.92 -8.31 5.29
CA LEU A 154 -6.76 -7.95 4.45
C LEU A 154 -6.65 -8.81 3.17
N GLU A 155 -7.63 -9.69 2.89
CA GLU A 155 -7.57 -10.61 1.75
C GLU A 155 -7.52 -9.90 0.40
N GLY A 156 -8.11 -8.71 0.29
CA GLY A 156 -8.10 -7.91 -0.94
C GLY A 156 -8.70 -8.64 -2.16
N ASP A 157 -9.62 -9.58 -1.95
CA ASP A 157 -10.19 -10.47 -2.98
C ASP A 157 -11.41 -9.87 -3.72
N SER A 158 -11.91 -8.71 -3.29
CA SER A 158 -13.02 -7.99 -3.92
C SER A 158 -12.68 -7.45 -5.31
N ASP A 159 -13.62 -7.54 -6.25
CA ASP A 159 -13.52 -6.93 -7.60
C ASP A 159 -13.45 -5.39 -7.55
N ALA A 160 -14.00 -4.80 -6.49
CA ALA A 160 -13.93 -3.35 -6.28
C ALA A 160 -12.57 -2.92 -5.70
N ASN A 161 -11.79 -3.83 -5.12
CA ASN A 161 -10.48 -3.48 -4.57
C ASN A 161 -9.55 -3.02 -5.71
N ILE A 162 -8.96 -1.83 -5.55
CA ILE A 162 -8.05 -1.21 -6.52
C ILE A 162 -6.93 -2.12 -6.98
N ALA A 163 -6.43 -3.03 -6.14
CA ALA A 163 -5.42 -4.03 -6.53
C ALA A 163 -5.88 -4.91 -7.70
N ASN A 164 -7.18 -5.19 -7.80
CA ASN A 164 -7.79 -6.04 -8.82
C ASN A 164 -8.41 -5.27 -9.98
N ARG A 165 -8.11 -3.96 -10.15
CA ARG A 165 -8.67 -3.12 -11.22
C ARG A 165 -7.77 -3.02 -12.45
N ASN A 166 -6.81 -3.92 -12.58
CA ASN A 166 -5.93 -4.04 -13.74
C ASN A 166 -6.62 -4.73 -14.93
N ALA A 167 -5.94 -4.81 -16.09
CA ALA A 167 -6.48 -5.38 -17.32
C ALA A 167 -6.94 -6.86 -17.22
N LYS A 168 -6.54 -7.58 -16.17
CA LYS A 168 -6.94 -8.97 -15.91
C LYS A 168 -7.97 -9.12 -14.79
N ASN A 169 -8.41 -8.01 -14.19
CA ASN A 169 -9.24 -7.98 -12.99
C ASN A 169 -8.66 -8.82 -11.83
N ALA A 170 -7.33 -8.91 -11.76
CA ALA A 170 -6.62 -9.74 -10.80
C ALA A 170 -5.22 -9.20 -10.54
N GLY A 171 -4.98 -8.69 -9.33
CA GLY A 171 -3.67 -8.25 -8.88
C GLY A 171 -3.30 -8.82 -7.52
N VAL A 172 -2.27 -8.24 -6.91
CA VAL A 172 -1.76 -8.61 -5.59
C VAL A 172 -1.77 -7.41 -4.66
N GLN A 173 -2.11 -7.64 -3.40
CA GLN A 173 -1.96 -6.68 -2.31
C GLN A 173 -0.92 -7.23 -1.33
N LEU A 174 0.06 -6.43 -0.96
CA LEU A 174 1.04 -6.73 0.08
C LEU A 174 0.82 -5.81 1.27
N GLU A 175 0.56 -6.40 2.42
CA GLU A 175 0.35 -5.69 3.67
C GLU A 175 1.58 -5.83 4.55
N LEU A 176 2.30 -4.72 4.73
CA LEU A 176 3.55 -4.68 5.48
C LEU A 176 3.25 -4.16 6.89
N SER A 177 3.38 -5.03 7.89
CA SER A 177 3.28 -4.63 9.31
C SER A 177 4.14 -3.41 9.66
N LEU A 178 3.73 -2.66 10.69
CA LEU A 178 4.52 -1.53 11.19
C LEU A 178 5.91 -1.96 11.65
N GLY A 179 6.03 -3.11 12.32
CA GLY A 179 7.32 -3.70 12.70
C GLY A 179 8.26 -3.88 11.52
N LEU A 180 7.75 -4.44 10.42
CA LEU A 180 8.53 -4.63 9.19
C LEU A 180 8.92 -3.30 8.54
N ARG A 181 7.97 -2.36 8.38
CA ARG A 181 8.24 -1.06 7.75
C ARG A 181 9.27 -0.26 8.54
N ALA A 182 9.15 -0.21 9.87
CA ALA A 182 10.11 0.46 10.73
C ALA A 182 11.53 -0.14 10.61
N PHE A 183 11.63 -1.47 10.50
CA PHE A 183 12.90 -2.14 10.23
C PHE A 183 13.49 -1.75 8.87
N ILE A 184 12.66 -1.68 7.82
CA ILE A 184 13.08 -1.27 6.48
C ILE A 184 13.61 0.18 6.47
N PHE A 185 12.95 1.11 7.16
CA PHE A 185 13.45 2.49 7.29
C PHE A 185 14.84 2.54 7.94
N LEU A 186 15.01 1.83 9.06
CA LEU A 186 16.28 1.79 9.78
C LEU A 186 17.44 1.32 8.89
N ILE A 187 17.21 0.32 8.02
CA ILE A 187 18.26 -0.18 7.11
C ILE A 187 18.47 0.69 5.87
N MET A 188 17.44 1.43 5.42
CA MET A 188 17.52 2.29 4.25
C MET A 188 18.14 3.66 4.58
N GLY A 189 18.32 4.00 5.85
CA GLY A 189 18.94 5.27 6.28
C GLY A 189 18.08 6.50 5.98
N ILE A 190 16.76 6.30 5.93
CA ILE A 190 15.72 7.30 5.74
C ILE A 190 14.89 7.44 7.02
#